data_AF-A0A9Q2KQL9-F1
#
_entry.id   AF-A0A9Q2KQL9-F1
#
_cell.length_a   1.000
_cell.length_b   1.000
_cell.length_c   1.000
_cell.angle_alpha   90.00
_cell.angle_beta   90.00
_cell.angle_gamma   90.00
#
_symmetry.space_group_name_H-M   'P 1'
#
loop_
_entity.id
_entity.type
_entity.pdbx_description
1 polymer ?
#
loop_
_entity_poly.entity_id
_entity_poly.type
_entity_poly.pdbx_seq_one_letter_code
_entity_poly.pdbx_strand_id
1 'polypeptide(L)'
;MIKIFFSRKLLIVLLLSISFLLSACSTTGDGYQGQVLPIIKHGHSKKKQTAYNIYGFKFENTPSGIYNILDKKPTEFLVNVYIGDNYGCKFTYTMDKEGKKEEIAKTSSFVSYLSGSNELLKLECKGEDSNIDYKIIVYANNVEYDKVGNLSYLAASGGL
;
A
#
# COMPACT_ATOMS: atom_id res chain seq x y z
N MET A 1 -22.04 53.62 33.60
CA MET A 1 -20.65 53.16 33.35
C MET A 1 -20.38 51.93 34.20
N ILE A 2 -20.47 50.74 33.62
CA ILE A 2 -20.15 49.48 34.32
C ILE A 2 -18.64 49.25 34.19
N LYS A 3 -17.91 49.36 35.29
CA LYS A 3 -16.48 49.01 35.38
C LYS A 3 -16.36 47.53 35.68
N ILE A 4 -15.98 46.74 34.67
CA ILE A 4 -15.70 45.31 34.85
C ILE A 4 -14.27 45.18 35.41
N PHE A 5 -14.16 44.78 36.68
CA PHE A 5 -12.88 44.44 37.32
C PHE A 5 -12.46 43.02 36.91
N PHE A 6 -11.58 42.91 35.92
CA PHE A 6 -10.94 41.63 35.59
C PHE A 6 -9.79 41.37 36.57
N SER A 7 -10.01 40.45 37.52
CA SER A 7 -8.96 39.94 38.41
C SER A 7 -7.97 39.10 37.59
N ARG A 8 -6.65 39.25 37.84
CA ARG A 8 -5.57 38.47 37.18
C ARG A 8 -5.80 36.95 37.23
N LYS A 9 -6.50 36.44 38.25
CA LYS A 9 -6.82 35.02 38.39
C LYS A 9 -7.89 34.56 37.39
N LEU A 10 -8.83 35.44 37.01
CA LEU A 10 -9.86 35.14 36.02
C LEU A 10 -9.25 34.99 34.61
N LEU A 11 -8.23 35.79 34.30
CA LEU A 11 -7.51 35.74 33.02
C LEU A 11 -6.76 34.42 32.83
N ILE A 12 -6.15 33.91 33.90
CA ILE A 12 -5.38 32.65 33.88
C ILE A 12 -6.30 31.44 33.69
N VAL A 13 -7.46 31.42 34.35
CA VAL A 13 -8.46 30.35 34.17
C VAL A 13 -9.00 30.37 32.74
N LEU A 14 -9.25 31.55 32.17
CA LEU A 14 -9.69 31.70 30.78
C LEU A 14 -8.63 31.17 29.79
N LEU A 15 -7.35 31.51 29.99
CA LEU A 15 -6.23 31.06 29.18
C LEU A 15 -6.01 29.53 29.23
N LEU A 16 -6.16 28.92 30.42
CA LEU A 16 -6.09 27.46 30.60
C LEU A 16 -7.28 26.74 29.95
N SER A 17 -8.49 27.31 29.99
CA SER A 17 -9.65 26.74 29.31
C SER A 17 -9.57 26.84 27.78
N ILE A 18 -8.97 27.91 27.24
CA ILE A 18 -8.76 28.07 25.79
C ILE A 18 -7.69 27.10 25.27
N SER A 19 -6.65 26.82 26.06
CA SER A 19 -5.60 25.85 25.67
C SER A 19 -6.09 24.40 25.70
N PHE A 20 -7.02 24.04 26.59
CA PHE A 20 -7.67 22.71 26.58
C PHE A 20 -8.65 22.51 25.40
N LEU A 21 -9.29 23.59 24.93
CA LEU A 21 -10.22 23.53 23.80
C LEU A 21 -9.52 23.47 22.44
N LEU A 22 -8.29 23.98 22.34
CA LEU A 22 -7.49 23.92 21.11
C LEU A 22 -6.84 22.55 20.85
N SER A 23 -6.71 21.70 21.88
CA SER A 23 -6.25 20.31 21.72
C SER A 23 -7.35 19.32 21.30
N ALA A 24 -8.62 19.73 21.33
CA ALA A 24 -9.76 18.87 20.99
C ALA A 24 -10.24 19.00 19.53
N CYS A 25 -9.54 19.79 18.71
CA CYS A 25 -9.83 19.92 17.28
C CYS A 25 -8.73 19.25 16.43
N SER A 26 -8.30 18.04 16.81
CA SER A 26 -7.73 17.11 15.83
C SER A 26 -8.89 16.47 15.10
N THR A 27 -9.05 16.83 13.83
CA THR A 27 -9.98 16.23 12.88
C THR A 27 -10.02 14.71 13.02
N THR A 28 -11.05 14.19 13.68
CA THR A 28 -11.57 12.86 13.42
C THR A 28 -12.22 12.92 12.03
N GLY A 29 -11.39 12.82 11.00
CA GLY A 29 -11.77 12.76 9.60
C GLY A 29 -10.86 11.76 8.93
N ASP A 30 -11.39 10.55 8.75
CA ASP A 30 -10.86 9.42 7.97
C ASP A 30 -9.54 8.79 8.48
N GLY A 31 -9.67 7.93 9.48
CA GLY A 31 -8.60 7.10 10.06
C GLY A 31 -8.05 6.01 9.13
N TYR A 32 -7.59 6.38 7.93
CA TYR A 32 -6.81 5.48 7.08
C TYR A 32 -5.36 5.45 7.58
N GLN A 33 -4.99 4.38 8.30
CA GLN A 33 -3.65 4.21 8.92
C GLN A 33 -2.65 3.43 8.03
N GLY A 34 -3.08 2.91 6.88
CA GLY A 34 -2.23 2.14 5.97
C GLY A 34 -1.22 3.01 5.20
N GLN A 35 0.03 2.56 5.13
CA GLN A 35 1.07 3.15 4.28
C GLN A 35 0.83 2.77 2.81
N VAL A 36 1.36 3.53 1.85
CA VAL A 36 1.23 3.14 0.43
C VAL A 36 2.17 1.98 0.11
N LEU A 37 1.66 0.90 -0.48
CA LEU A 37 2.50 -0.19 -1.01
C LEU A 37 3.26 0.31 -2.26
N PRO A 38 4.61 0.39 -2.24
CA PRO A 38 5.35 1.01 -3.33
C PRO A 38 5.35 0.19 -4.62
N ILE A 39 5.28 0.89 -5.76
CA ILE A 39 5.65 0.32 -7.07
C ILE A 39 7.14 0.55 -7.26
N ILE A 40 7.92 -0.52 -7.37
CA ILE A 40 9.38 -0.44 -7.52
C ILE A 40 9.80 -0.51 -8.99
N LYS A 41 8.94 -1.07 -9.85
CA LYS A 41 9.17 -1.16 -11.30
C LYS A 41 7.84 -1.28 -12.04
N HIS A 42 7.77 -0.68 -13.22
CA HIS A 42 6.66 -0.88 -14.15
C HIS A 42 7.19 -0.90 -15.59
N GLY A 43 6.38 -1.40 -16.52
CA GLY A 43 6.73 -1.37 -17.93
C GLY A 43 5.76 -2.13 -18.82
N HIS A 44 6.04 -2.13 -20.13
CA HIS A 44 5.26 -2.85 -21.11
C HIS A 44 6.15 -3.43 -22.23
N SER A 45 5.59 -4.32 -23.03
CA SER A 45 6.21 -4.84 -24.24
C SER A 45 5.21 -4.86 -25.38
N LYS A 46 5.42 -4.01 -26.40
CA LYS A 46 4.56 -3.97 -27.59
C LYS A 46 4.53 -5.30 -28.33
N LYS A 47 5.71 -5.91 -28.51
CA LYS A 47 5.86 -7.21 -29.19
C LYS A 47 5.11 -8.35 -28.50
N LYS A 48 5.07 -8.36 -27.17
CA LYS A 48 4.40 -9.42 -26.39
C LYS A 48 2.98 -9.06 -25.99
N GLN A 49 2.55 -7.83 -26.26
CA GLN A 49 1.30 -7.25 -25.75
C GLN A 49 1.14 -7.48 -24.25
N THR A 50 2.19 -7.15 -23.49
CA THR A 50 2.18 -7.27 -22.02
C THR A 50 2.45 -5.96 -21.32
N ALA A 51 1.87 -5.78 -20.14
CA ALA A 51 2.16 -4.69 -19.22
C ALA A 51 2.31 -5.25 -17.80
N TYR A 52 3.13 -4.62 -16.97
CA TYR A 52 3.34 -5.08 -15.60
C TYR A 52 3.66 -3.95 -14.61
N ASN A 53 3.27 -4.18 -13.36
CA ASN A 53 3.73 -3.44 -12.18
C ASN A 53 4.33 -4.42 -11.18
N ILE A 54 5.46 -4.06 -10.57
CA ILE A 54 6.10 -4.80 -9.47
C ILE A 54 5.97 -3.96 -8.21
N TYR A 55 5.35 -4.56 -7.20
CA TYR A 55 5.19 -4.03 -5.86
C TYR A 55 6.22 -4.63 -4.93
N GLY A 56 6.71 -3.83 -3.98
CA GLY A 56 7.69 -4.27 -3.00
C GLY A 56 8.44 -3.08 -2.43
N PHE A 57 9.68 -3.32 -2.02
CA PHE A 57 10.53 -2.29 -1.41
C PHE A 57 11.86 -2.22 -2.15
N LYS A 58 12.31 -1.02 -2.50
CA LYS A 58 13.70 -0.87 -2.96
C LYS A 58 14.62 -1.05 -1.77
N PHE A 59 15.82 -1.61 -1.98
CA PHE A 59 16.78 -1.89 -0.91
C PHE A 59 17.05 -0.67 -0.02
N GLU A 60 17.14 0.52 -0.60
CA GLU A 60 17.38 1.77 0.12
C GLU A 60 16.22 2.22 1.03
N ASN A 61 15.00 1.75 0.77
CA ASN A 61 13.76 2.21 1.42
C ASN A 61 12.99 1.05 2.08
N THR A 62 13.61 -0.11 2.28
CA THR A 62 12.99 -1.23 2.97
C THR A 62 12.81 -0.88 4.46
N PRO A 63 11.60 -0.97 5.03
CA PRO A 63 11.37 -0.72 6.45
C PRO A 63 12.22 -1.62 7.36
N SER A 64 12.60 -1.11 8.51
CA SER A 64 13.39 -1.89 9.48
C SER A 64 12.65 -3.16 9.91
N GLY A 65 13.38 -4.27 10.04
CA GLY A 65 12.81 -5.57 10.41
C GLY A 65 12.07 -6.30 9.28
N ILE A 66 12.09 -5.78 8.06
CA ILE A 66 11.61 -6.46 6.86
C ILE A 66 12.79 -7.15 6.16
N TYR A 67 12.65 -8.46 5.97
CA TYR A 67 13.66 -9.34 5.41
C TYR A 67 13.09 -10.17 4.25
N ASN A 68 13.94 -10.48 3.28
CA ASN A 68 13.56 -11.26 2.10
C ASN A 68 14.00 -12.73 2.22
N ILE A 69 13.68 -13.55 1.21
CA ILE A 69 14.01 -14.99 1.20
C ILE A 69 15.52 -15.33 1.25
N LEU A 70 16.41 -14.36 1.01
CA LEU A 70 17.86 -14.54 1.14
C LEU A 70 18.34 -14.37 2.58
N ASP A 71 17.54 -13.75 3.44
CA ASP A 71 17.84 -13.58 4.85
C ASP A 71 17.51 -14.85 5.65
N LYS A 72 18.17 -15.03 6.80
CA LYS A 72 17.97 -16.20 7.67
C LYS A 72 16.52 -16.35 8.17
N LYS A 73 15.80 -15.25 8.30
CA LYS A 73 14.42 -15.22 8.78
C LYS A 73 13.59 -14.27 7.91
N PRO A 74 13.10 -14.74 6.75
CA PRO A 74 12.27 -13.94 5.86
C PRO A 74 10.99 -13.48 6.56
N THR A 75 10.55 -12.26 6.28
CA THR A 75 9.33 -11.70 6.85
C THR A 75 8.10 -12.26 6.15
N GLU A 76 7.11 -12.70 6.93
CA GLU A 76 5.80 -13.13 6.44
C GLU A 76 4.91 -11.90 6.21
N PHE A 77 4.32 -11.83 5.02
CA PHE A 77 3.35 -10.82 4.64
C PHE A 77 1.98 -11.46 4.50
N LEU A 78 0.99 -10.96 5.24
CA LEU A 78 -0.41 -11.37 5.07
C LEU A 78 -1.03 -10.48 4.00
N VAL A 79 -1.31 -11.05 2.83
CA VAL A 79 -1.77 -10.31 1.66
C VAL A 79 -3.24 -10.62 1.41
N ASN A 80 -4.03 -9.57 1.22
CA ASN A 80 -5.39 -9.65 0.70
C ASN A 80 -5.44 -8.89 -0.62
N VAL A 81 -5.84 -9.57 -1.69
CA VAL A 81 -6.07 -8.96 -2.99
C VAL A 81 -7.55 -9.08 -3.30
N TYR A 82 -8.20 -7.95 -3.55
CA TYR A 82 -9.57 -7.85 -4.06
C TYR A 82 -9.49 -7.49 -5.53
N ILE A 83 -10.13 -8.29 -6.37
CA ILE A 83 -10.12 -8.11 -7.83
C ILE A 83 -11.56 -7.87 -8.28
N GLY A 84 -11.77 -6.76 -8.98
CA GLY A 84 -12.99 -6.45 -9.70
C GLY A 84 -12.94 -7.03 -11.11
N ASP A 85 -12.96 -6.15 -12.12
CA ASP A 85 -12.74 -6.55 -13.50
C ASP A 85 -11.36 -7.18 -13.67
N ASN A 86 -11.27 -8.29 -14.40
CA ASN A 86 -10.00 -8.91 -14.76
C ASN A 86 -10.11 -9.63 -16.11
N TYR A 87 -9.45 -9.06 -17.11
CA TYR A 87 -9.29 -9.61 -18.44
C TYR A 87 -7.80 -9.80 -18.72
N GLY A 88 -7.34 -11.05 -18.69
CA GLY A 88 -5.96 -11.38 -19.07
C GLY A 88 -4.88 -10.91 -18.11
N CYS A 89 -5.20 -10.62 -16.85
CA CYS A 89 -4.22 -10.21 -15.84
C CYS A 89 -4.11 -11.21 -14.67
N LYS A 90 -2.94 -11.23 -14.04
CA LYS A 90 -2.66 -12.07 -12.87
C LYS A 90 -1.62 -11.42 -11.96
N PHE A 91 -1.71 -11.72 -10.67
CA PHE A 91 -0.64 -11.48 -9.72
C PHE A 91 0.22 -12.74 -9.58
N THR A 92 1.53 -12.55 -9.52
CA THR A 92 2.52 -13.57 -9.15
C THR A 92 3.21 -13.14 -7.86
N TYR A 93 3.36 -14.06 -6.92
CA TYR A 93 3.98 -13.80 -5.61
C TYR A 93 4.90 -14.94 -5.19
N THR A 94 5.75 -14.70 -4.19
CA THR A 94 6.56 -15.76 -3.56
C THR A 94 5.75 -16.41 -2.44
N MET A 95 5.40 -17.69 -2.59
CA MET A 95 4.50 -18.39 -1.67
C MET A 95 5.20 -18.99 -0.45
N ASP A 96 6.51 -19.23 -0.55
CA ASP A 96 7.30 -19.88 0.50
C ASP A 96 8.70 -19.25 0.64
N LYS A 97 9.43 -19.72 1.66
CA LYS A 97 10.77 -19.21 2.03
C LYS A 97 11.84 -19.69 1.05
N GLU A 98 11.54 -20.71 0.26
CA GLU A 98 12.37 -21.31 -0.77
C GLU A 98 12.30 -20.55 -2.09
N GLY A 99 11.40 -19.57 -2.22
CA GLY A 99 11.29 -18.73 -3.39
C GLY A 99 10.29 -19.25 -4.44
N LYS A 100 9.51 -20.28 -4.13
CA LYS A 100 8.50 -20.82 -5.04
C LYS A 100 7.47 -19.75 -5.35
N LYS A 101 7.03 -19.72 -6.60
CA LYS A 101 6.07 -18.75 -7.11
C LYS A 101 4.70 -19.37 -7.26
N GLU A 102 3.68 -18.55 -7.02
CA GLU A 102 2.28 -18.90 -7.25
C GLU A 102 1.56 -17.72 -7.91
N GLU A 103 0.45 -18.01 -8.56
CA GLU A 103 -0.32 -17.06 -9.35
C GLU A 103 -1.78 -17.01 -8.90
N ILE A 104 -2.35 -15.81 -8.88
CA ILE A 104 -3.78 -15.60 -8.66
C ILE A 104 -4.34 -14.66 -9.73
N ALA A 105 -5.59 -14.91 -10.09
CA ALA A 105 -6.37 -14.07 -11.01
C ALA A 105 -7.75 -13.70 -10.44
N LYS A 106 -8.02 -14.06 -9.18
CA LYS A 106 -9.27 -13.76 -8.47
C LYS A 106 -8.96 -13.24 -7.06
N THR A 107 -9.95 -12.64 -6.42
CA THR A 107 -9.87 -12.23 -5.01
C THR A 107 -9.36 -13.38 -4.16
N SER A 108 -8.31 -13.14 -3.39
CA SER A 108 -7.64 -14.16 -2.59
C SER A 108 -6.90 -13.55 -1.40
N SER A 109 -6.72 -14.36 -0.37
CA SER A 109 -5.92 -14.05 0.81
C SER A 109 -4.85 -15.13 0.97
N PHE A 110 -3.60 -14.73 1.13
CA PHE A 110 -2.46 -15.65 1.16
C PHE A 110 -1.29 -15.07 1.95
N VAL A 111 -0.37 -15.95 2.35
CA VAL A 111 0.92 -15.56 2.90
C VAL A 111 1.90 -15.39 1.75
N SER A 112 2.72 -14.33 1.79
CA SER A 112 3.80 -14.13 0.83
C SER A 112 5.09 -13.68 1.50
N TYR A 113 6.18 -13.75 0.73
CA TYR A 113 7.52 -13.34 1.11
C TYR A 113 8.11 -12.43 0.04
N LEU A 114 8.96 -11.50 0.47
CA LEU A 114 9.77 -10.73 -0.48
C LEU A 114 10.74 -11.66 -1.21
N SER A 115 10.78 -11.56 -2.54
CA SER A 115 11.79 -12.22 -3.36
C SER A 115 13.20 -11.71 -3.01
N GLY A 116 14.25 -12.39 -3.50
CA GLY A 116 15.63 -11.91 -3.31
C GLY A 116 15.93 -10.53 -3.90
N SER A 117 15.01 -9.96 -4.69
CA SER A 117 15.08 -8.58 -5.20
C SER A 117 14.09 -7.64 -4.50
N ASN A 118 13.61 -8.01 -3.31
CA ASN A 118 12.60 -7.30 -2.53
C ASN A 118 11.27 -7.06 -3.26
N GLU A 119 10.90 -7.97 -4.17
CA GLU A 119 9.60 -7.94 -4.86
C GLU A 119 8.58 -8.74 -4.04
N LEU A 120 7.44 -8.12 -3.74
CA LEU A 120 6.33 -8.77 -3.03
C LEU A 120 5.32 -9.37 -4.03
N LEU A 121 4.80 -8.53 -4.93
CA LEU A 121 3.80 -8.91 -5.92
C LEU A 121 4.22 -8.39 -7.29
N LYS A 122 4.06 -9.21 -8.31
CA LYS A 122 4.11 -8.77 -9.70
C LYS A 122 2.72 -8.89 -10.31
N LEU A 123 2.13 -7.77 -10.71
CA LEU A 123 0.94 -7.74 -11.53
C LEU A 123 1.35 -7.74 -13.00
N GLU A 124 0.85 -8.69 -13.79
CA GLU A 124 1.10 -8.76 -15.23
C GLU A 124 -0.22 -8.92 -15.98
N CYS A 125 -0.40 -8.11 -17.02
CA CYS A 125 -1.51 -8.16 -17.95
C CYS A 125 -1.00 -8.56 -19.34
N LYS A 126 -1.75 -9.41 -20.05
CA LYS A 126 -1.42 -9.88 -21.39
C LYS A 126 -2.64 -9.81 -22.31
N GLY A 127 -2.46 -9.21 -23.48
CA GLY A 127 -3.49 -8.98 -24.48
C GLY A 127 -3.78 -7.49 -24.67
N GLU A 128 -4.24 -7.12 -25.85
CA GLU A 128 -4.54 -5.73 -26.21
C GLU A 128 -5.61 -5.11 -25.30
N ASP A 129 -6.68 -5.87 -25.07
CA ASP A 129 -7.81 -5.48 -24.21
C ASP A 129 -7.62 -5.89 -22.74
N SER A 130 -6.38 -6.25 -22.34
CA SER A 130 -6.15 -6.69 -20.97
C SER A 130 -6.32 -5.53 -19.98
N ASN A 131 -7.08 -5.78 -18.92
CA ASN A 131 -7.46 -4.80 -17.91
C ASN A 131 -7.72 -5.49 -16.57
N ILE A 132 -7.34 -4.83 -15.47
CA ILE A 132 -7.69 -5.26 -14.12
C ILE A 132 -7.88 -4.09 -13.17
N ASP A 133 -8.95 -4.15 -12.37
CA ASP A 133 -9.16 -3.27 -11.22
C ASP A 133 -8.95 -4.05 -9.92
N TYR A 134 -8.18 -3.48 -8.99
CA TYR A 134 -7.81 -4.19 -7.77
C TYR A 134 -7.61 -3.28 -6.56
N LYS A 135 -7.72 -3.91 -5.38
CA LYS A 135 -7.22 -3.41 -4.10
C LYS A 135 -6.31 -4.46 -3.48
N ILE A 136 -5.13 -4.05 -3.02
CA ILE A 136 -4.18 -4.86 -2.28
C ILE A 136 -4.09 -4.27 -0.87
N ILE A 137 -4.18 -5.12 0.14
CA ILE A 137 -3.92 -4.81 1.55
C ILE A 137 -2.88 -5.81 2.05
N VAL A 138 -1.79 -5.32 2.62
CA VAL A 138 -0.67 -6.14 3.08
C VAL A 138 -0.36 -5.83 4.53
N TYR A 139 -0.22 -6.84 5.37
CA TYR A 139 0.23 -6.67 6.75
C TYR A 139 1.59 -7.34 6.96
N ALA A 140 2.53 -6.58 7.55
CA ALA A 140 3.79 -7.11 8.04
C ALA A 140 4.28 -6.30 9.24
N ASN A 141 4.75 -6.98 10.30
CA ASN A 141 5.27 -6.36 11.52
C ASN A 141 4.37 -5.24 12.10
N ASN A 142 3.05 -5.48 12.17
CA ASN A 142 2.05 -4.51 12.63
C ASN A 142 1.91 -3.23 11.78
N VAL A 143 2.40 -3.26 10.54
CA VAL A 143 2.20 -2.19 9.56
C VAL A 143 1.32 -2.69 8.43
N GLU A 144 0.33 -1.88 8.06
CA GLU A 144 -0.54 -2.08 6.90
C GLU A 144 0.02 -1.30 5.70
N TYR A 145 0.09 -1.94 4.53
CA TYR A 145 0.46 -1.34 3.26
C TYR A 145 -0.63 -1.58 2.21
N ASP A 146 -1.08 -0.50 1.58
CA ASP A 146 -2.25 -0.49 0.75
C ASP A 146 -1.99 0.02 -0.66
N LYS A 147 -2.70 -0.57 -1.62
CA LYS A 147 -2.75 -0.10 -2.99
C LYS A 147 -4.12 -0.35 -3.59
N VAL A 148 -4.80 0.72 -4.00
CA VAL A 148 -5.91 0.64 -4.96
C VAL A 148 -5.37 1.05 -6.33
N GLY A 149 -5.76 0.37 -7.39
CA GLY A 149 -5.30 0.73 -8.72
C GLY A 149 -5.93 -0.07 -9.85
N ASN A 150 -5.51 0.31 -11.05
CA ASN A 150 -5.84 -0.33 -12.31
C ASN A 150 -4.52 -0.71 -13.03
N LEU A 151 -4.56 -1.75 -13.86
CA LEU A 151 -3.56 -1.95 -14.90
C LEU A 151 -4.24 -2.42 -16.19
N SER A 152 -4.01 -1.70 -17.28
CA SER A 152 -4.35 -2.15 -18.62
C SER A 152 -3.16 -2.05 -19.56
N TYR A 153 -3.11 -2.94 -20.56
CA TYR A 153 -2.07 -2.85 -21.59
C TYR A 153 -2.17 -1.53 -22.38
N LEU A 154 -3.39 -1.11 -22.73
CA LEU A 154 -3.63 0.13 -23.46
C LEU A 154 -3.04 1.35 -22.73
N ALA A 155 -3.40 1.56 -21.46
CA ALA A 155 -2.89 2.67 -20.67
C ALA A 155 -1.37 2.58 -20.44
N ALA A 156 -0.86 1.38 -20.14
CA ALA A 156 0.57 1.19 -19.88
C ALA A 156 1.46 1.33 -21.13
N SER A 157 0.91 1.08 -22.32
CA SER A 157 1.60 1.22 -23.61
C SER A 157 1.54 2.64 -24.18
N GLY A 158 0.74 3.53 -23.58
CA GLY A 158 0.55 4.91 -24.01
C GLY A 158 -0.20 5.05 -25.33
N GLY A 159 -1.03 4.07 -25.69
CA GLY A 159 -1.92 4.18 -26.84
C GLY A 159 -3.06 5.16 -26.57
N LEU A 160 -3.46 5.90 -27.62
CA LEU A 160 -4.62 6.80 -27.64
C LEU A 160 -5.61 6.32 -28.70
#